data_AF-K1S773-F1
#
_entry.id   AF-K1S773-F1
#
_cell.length_a   1.000
_cell.length_b   1.000
_cell.length_c   1.000
_cell.angle_alpha   90.00
_cell.angle_beta   90.00
_cell.angle_gamma   90.00
#
_symmetry.space_group_name_H-M   'P 1'
#
loop_
_entity.id
_entity.type
_entity.pdbx_description
1 polymer ?
#
loop_
_entity_poly.entity_id
_entity_poly.type
_entity_poly.pdbx_seq_one_letter_code
_entity_poly.pdbx_strand_id
1 'polypeptide(L)'
;MKKIFALALVAVFCLAGYGVSAQTQSKNQKLSPKQEKREAREQRRAQRQAEYERYIDSLVTSGNFQFIPNSMRVMPAGSEHLITNPNFGLQYWDGEFDIFLPYVKGAVMPYYLTVLNYTISNPEETLKEQSPNGWEVTFVT
;
A
#
# COMPACT_ATOMS: atom_id res chain seq x y z
N MET A 1 -30.22 61.09 24.70
CA MET A 1 -29.96 59.75 24.12
C MET A 1 -29.06 59.76 22.86
N LYS A 2 -28.11 60.70 22.68
CA LYS A 2 -27.18 60.70 21.52
C LYS A 2 -25.75 60.24 21.87
N LYS A 3 -25.33 60.41 23.13
CA LYS A 3 -23.97 60.06 23.59
C LYS A 3 -23.77 58.55 23.86
N ILE A 4 -24.86 57.83 24.17
CA ILE A 4 -24.83 56.39 24.44
C ILE A 4 -24.70 55.59 23.13
N PHE A 5 -25.33 56.05 22.05
CA PHE A 5 -25.22 55.41 20.73
C PHE A 5 -23.82 55.55 20.11
N ALA A 6 -23.11 56.67 20.37
CA ALA A 6 -21.76 56.86 19.89
C ALA A 6 -20.75 55.90 20.56
N LEU A 7 -20.90 55.64 21.86
CA LEU A 7 -20.05 54.71 22.61
C LEU A 7 -20.27 53.24 22.21
N ALA A 8 -21.51 52.85 21.91
CA ALA A 8 -21.83 51.51 21.43
C ALA A 8 -21.26 51.25 20.02
N LEU A 9 -21.24 52.25 19.13
CA LEU A 9 -20.69 52.13 17.77
C LEU A 9 -19.17 51.99 17.75
N VAL A 10 -18.46 52.67 18.65
CA VAL A 10 -16.99 52.57 18.78
C VAL A 10 -16.59 51.21 19.36
N ALA A 11 -17.34 50.66 20.33
CA ALA A 11 -17.06 49.35 20.90
C ALA A 11 -17.23 48.19 19.89
N VAL A 12 -18.21 48.28 18.98
CA VAL A 12 -18.43 47.29 17.92
C VAL A 12 -17.32 47.32 16.87
N PHE A 13 -16.79 48.51 16.54
CA PHE A 13 -15.66 48.63 15.60
C PHE A 13 -14.33 48.11 16.19
N CYS A 14 -14.11 48.26 17.51
CA CYS A 14 -12.93 47.70 18.15
C CYS A 14 -12.95 46.16 18.15
N LEU A 15 -14.10 45.51 18.34
CA LEU A 15 -14.17 44.03 18.36
C LEU A 15 -14.08 43.39 16.97
N ALA A 16 -14.53 44.07 15.90
CA ALA A 16 -14.39 43.59 14.53
C ALA A 16 -12.95 43.73 13.98
N GLY A 17 -12.14 44.64 14.53
CA GLY A 17 -10.76 44.88 14.09
C GLY A 17 -9.73 43.84 14.56
N TYR A 18 -9.97 43.14 15.67
CA TYR A 18 -9.03 42.15 16.22
C TYR A 18 -9.16 40.75 15.61
N GLY A 19 -10.23 40.46 14.86
CA GLY A 19 -10.43 39.15 14.21
C GLY A 19 -9.68 39.00 12.89
N VAL A 20 -9.34 40.09 12.21
CA VAL A 20 -8.79 40.03 10.84
C VAL A 20 -7.26 39.92 10.81
N SER A 21 -6.56 40.37 11.85
CA SER A 21 -5.08 40.34 11.89
C SER A 21 -4.50 38.98 12.27
N ALA A 22 -5.20 38.16 13.07
CA ALA A 22 -4.75 36.82 13.43
C ALA A 22 -4.98 35.78 12.32
N GLN A 23 -6.06 35.92 11.54
CA GLN A 23 -6.44 34.95 10.51
C GLN A 23 -5.69 35.14 9.18
N THR A 24 -5.09 36.31 8.94
CA THR A 24 -4.28 36.60 7.74
C THR A 24 -2.78 36.38 7.93
N GLN A 25 -2.26 36.36 9.17
CA GLN A 25 -0.84 36.09 9.44
C GLN A 25 -0.46 34.59 9.37
N SER A 26 -1.41 33.68 9.61
CA SER A 26 -1.16 32.24 9.53
C SER A 26 -0.85 31.75 8.09
N LYS A 27 -1.28 32.48 7.06
CA LYS A 27 -1.13 32.06 5.65
C LYS A 27 0.19 32.47 4.99
N ASN A 28 0.98 33.33 5.63
CA ASN A 28 2.22 33.91 5.07
C ASN A 28 3.48 33.59 5.89
N GLN A 29 3.44 32.57 6.76
CA GLN A 29 4.65 32.11 7.42
C GLN A 29 5.42 31.21 6.45
N LYS A 30 6.44 31.76 5.78
CA LYS A 30 7.40 30.96 5.01
C LYS A 30 7.95 29.86 5.92
N LEU A 31 7.78 28.62 5.51
CA LEU A 31 8.32 27.46 6.20
C LEU A 31 9.82 27.61 6.38
N SER A 32 10.35 27.20 7.53
CA SER A 32 11.79 27.09 7.71
C SER A 32 12.36 26.13 6.66
N PRO A 33 13.56 26.33 6.11
CA PRO A 33 14.19 25.40 5.17
C PRO A 33 14.26 23.95 5.67
N LYS A 34 14.22 23.74 6.99
CA LYS A 34 14.15 22.41 7.62
C LYS A 34 12.74 21.79 7.53
N GLN A 35 11.69 22.60 7.66
CA GLN A 35 10.30 22.16 7.52
C GLN A 35 9.97 21.83 6.06
N GLU A 36 10.38 22.67 5.11
CA GLU A 36 10.21 22.40 3.67
C GLU A 36 10.87 21.08 3.25
N LYS A 37 12.09 20.80 3.73
CA LYS A 37 12.78 19.53 3.49
C LYS A 37 12.05 18.32 4.08
N ARG A 38 11.36 18.49 5.22
CA ARG A 38 10.59 17.43 5.86
C ARG A 38 9.31 17.16 5.08
N GLU A 39 8.56 18.21 4.74
CA GLU A 39 7.35 18.11 3.93
C GLU A 39 7.64 17.50 2.56
N ALA A 40 8.73 17.90 1.89
CA ALA A 40 9.14 17.30 0.62
C ALA A 40 9.46 15.79 0.75
N ARG A 41 10.02 15.33 1.88
CA ARG A 41 10.25 13.90 2.13
C ARG A 41 8.94 13.15 2.39
N GLU A 42 8.03 13.76 3.14
CA GLU A 42 6.71 13.20 3.43
C GLU A 42 5.88 13.08 2.13
N GLN A 43 5.88 14.12 1.30
CA GLN A 43 5.26 14.09 -0.04
C GLN A 43 5.88 13.00 -0.93
N ARG A 44 7.21 12.86 -0.96
CA ARG A 44 7.87 11.78 -1.73
C ARG A 44 7.54 10.38 -1.20
N ARG A 45 7.29 10.21 0.10
CA ARG A 45 6.84 8.94 0.67
C ARG A 45 5.40 8.66 0.26
N ALA A 46 4.52 9.65 0.38
CA ALA A 46 3.14 9.54 -0.04
C ALA A 46 2.99 9.27 -1.55
N GLN A 47 3.78 9.94 -2.38
CA GLN A 47 3.82 9.71 -3.83
C GLN A 47 4.26 8.29 -4.16
N ARG A 48 5.38 7.81 -3.60
CA ARG A 48 5.84 6.44 -3.83
C ARG A 48 4.83 5.39 -3.38
N GLN A 49 4.14 5.65 -2.27
CA GLN A 49 3.08 4.77 -1.78
C GLN A 49 1.90 4.74 -2.76
N ALA A 50 1.43 5.90 -3.21
CA ALA A 50 0.32 6.00 -4.17
C ALA A 50 0.67 5.40 -5.54
N GLU A 51 1.92 5.57 -6.00
CA GLU A 51 2.42 4.94 -7.23
C GLU A 51 2.48 3.41 -7.09
N TYR A 52 2.93 2.92 -5.94
CA TYR A 52 2.98 1.49 -5.66
C TYR A 52 1.57 0.87 -5.63
N GLU A 53 0.62 1.51 -4.95
CA GLU A 53 -0.78 1.05 -4.92
C GLU A 53 -1.38 0.98 -6.33
N ARG A 54 -1.20 2.03 -7.14
CA ARG A 54 -1.64 2.03 -8.55
C ARG A 54 -0.99 0.93 -9.38
N TYR A 55 0.30 0.67 -9.14
CA TYR A 55 1.01 -0.40 -9.82
C TYR A 55 0.43 -1.77 -9.48
N ILE A 56 0.16 -2.04 -8.20
CA ILE A 56 -0.45 -3.30 -7.75
C ILE A 56 -1.86 -3.46 -8.32
N ASP A 57 -2.68 -2.40 -8.30
CA ASP A 57 -4.03 -2.43 -8.88
C ASP A 57 -3.99 -2.77 -10.38
N SER A 58 -3.07 -2.13 -11.12
CA SER A 58 -2.87 -2.43 -12.55
C SER A 58 -2.38 -3.86 -12.77
N LEU A 59 -1.46 -4.34 -11.93
CA LEU A 59 -0.86 -5.66 -12.03
C LEU A 59 -1.93 -6.76 -11.87
N VAL A 60 -2.73 -6.69 -10.80
CA VAL A 60 -3.78 -7.67 -10.52
C VAL A 60 -4.92 -7.58 -11.55
N THR A 61 -5.33 -6.37 -11.92
CA THR A 61 -6.40 -6.15 -12.91
C THR A 61 -6.01 -6.66 -14.29
N SER A 62 -4.76 -6.45 -14.71
CA SER A 62 -4.26 -6.91 -16.01
C SER A 62 -4.27 -8.44 -16.14
N GLY A 63 -4.28 -9.17 -15.03
CA GLY A 63 -4.16 -10.63 -15.06
C GLY A 63 -2.80 -11.11 -15.58
N ASN A 64 -1.76 -10.28 -15.43
CA ASN A 64 -0.40 -10.62 -15.79
C ASN A 64 0.50 -10.32 -14.59
N PHE A 65 0.68 -11.31 -13.73
CA PHE A 65 1.42 -11.14 -12.49
C PHE A 65 2.23 -12.37 -12.12
N GLN A 66 3.30 -12.14 -11.37
CA GLN A 66 4.18 -13.18 -10.87
C GLN A 66 4.43 -12.99 -9.38
N PHE A 67 4.30 -14.08 -8.64
CA PHE A 67 4.63 -14.19 -7.24
C PHE A 67 5.87 -15.08 -7.09
N ILE A 68 6.98 -14.47 -6.65
CA ILE A 68 8.24 -15.16 -6.32
C ILE A 68 8.59 -14.80 -4.87
N PRO A 69 8.24 -15.64 -3.89
CA PRO A 69 8.56 -15.35 -2.51
C PRO A 69 10.07 -15.51 -2.24
N ASN A 70 10.62 -14.61 -1.43
CA ASN A 70 11.99 -14.67 -0.93
C ASN A 70 12.06 -15.20 0.52
N SER A 71 10.91 -15.37 1.17
CA SER A 71 10.78 -15.93 2.52
C SER A 71 9.49 -16.72 2.66
N MET A 72 9.47 -17.62 3.66
CA MET A 72 8.27 -18.31 4.11
C MET A 72 8.15 -18.24 5.62
N ARG A 73 6.92 -18.27 6.10
CA ARG A 73 6.60 -18.36 7.52
C ARG A 73 5.54 -19.43 7.72
N VAL A 74 5.75 -20.28 8.71
CA VAL A 74 4.71 -21.21 9.18
C VAL A 74 3.68 -20.43 9.97
N MET A 75 2.42 -20.45 9.54
CA MET A 75 1.31 -19.82 10.27
C MET A 75 0.90 -20.71 11.48
N PRO A 76 0.42 -20.13 12.59
CA PRO A 76 0.10 -18.71 12.78
C PRO A 76 1.26 -17.82 13.27
N ALA A 77 2.28 -18.36 13.95
CA ALA A 77 3.32 -17.56 14.62
C ALA A 77 4.74 -18.13 14.48
N GLY A 78 5.00 -18.89 13.42
CA GLY A 78 6.34 -19.38 13.10
C GLY A 78 7.31 -18.26 12.78
N SER A 79 8.61 -18.58 12.81
CA SER A 79 9.65 -17.67 12.35
C SER A 79 9.65 -17.56 10.83
N GLU A 80 10.04 -16.39 10.32
CA GLU A 80 10.29 -16.21 8.90
C GLU A 80 11.63 -16.85 8.53
N HIS A 81 11.65 -17.63 7.47
CA HIS A 81 12.83 -18.27 6.92
C HIS A 81 13.05 -17.77 5.50
N LEU A 82 14.26 -17.30 5.21
CA LEU A 82 14.65 -16.94 3.85
C LEU A 82 14.71 -18.18 2.96
N ILE A 83 14.30 -18.00 1.71
CA ILE A 83 14.38 -19.04 0.69
C ILE A 83 15.34 -18.57 -0.38
N THR A 84 16.41 -19.33 -0.56
CA THR A 84 17.48 -19.01 -1.52
C THR A 84 17.50 -19.97 -2.70
N ASN A 85 17.14 -21.24 -2.49
CA ASN A 85 16.94 -22.27 -3.51
C ASN A 85 16.32 -23.52 -2.88
N PRO A 86 15.52 -24.31 -3.62
CA PRO A 86 14.99 -24.04 -4.96
C PRO A 86 13.93 -22.91 -4.94
N ASN A 87 13.75 -22.23 -6.06
CA ASN A 87 12.81 -21.11 -6.17
C ASN A 87 11.36 -21.59 -6.22
N PHE A 88 10.51 -20.93 -5.43
CA PHE A 88 9.07 -21.06 -5.50
C PHE A 88 8.54 -20.00 -6.46
N GLY A 89 7.49 -20.32 -7.20
CA GLY A 89 6.89 -19.40 -8.15
C GLY A 89 5.45 -19.71 -8.44
N LEU A 90 4.64 -18.67 -8.58
CA LEU A 90 3.31 -18.71 -9.16
C LEU A 90 3.23 -17.58 -10.19
N GLN A 91 2.85 -17.89 -11.42
CA GLN A 91 2.67 -16.90 -12.48
C GLN A 91 1.26 -17.02 -13.03
N TYR A 92 0.61 -15.89 -13.29
CA TYR A 92 -0.68 -15.85 -13.97
C TYR A 92 -0.56 -14.99 -15.22
N TRP A 93 -0.87 -15.58 -16.37
CA TRP A 93 -0.86 -14.90 -17.66
C TRP A 93 -1.79 -15.63 -18.62
N ASP A 94 -2.49 -14.87 -19.47
CA ASP A 94 -3.37 -15.41 -20.52
C ASP A 94 -4.41 -16.45 -20.05
N GLY A 95 -4.90 -16.31 -18.81
CA GLY A 95 -5.86 -17.27 -18.23
C GLY A 95 -5.22 -18.56 -17.70
N GLU A 96 -3.89 -18.63 -17.65
CA GLU A 96 -3.15 -19.80 -17.17
C GLU A 96 -2.35 -19.47 -15.91
N PHE A 97 -2.29 -20.44 -14.99
CA PHE A 97 -1.37 -20.41 -13.86
C PHE A 97 -0.20 -21.37 -14.09
N ASP A 98 1.03 -20.85 -14.09
CA ASP A 98 2.23 -21.66 -14.00
C ASP A 98 2.71 -21.76 -12.56
N ILE A 99 2.82 -22.99 -12.06
CA ILE A 99 3.19 -23.30 -10.68
C ILE A 99 4.57 -23.94 -10.66
N PHE A 100 5.49 -23.35 -9.90
CA PHE A 100 6.80 -23.87 -9.58
C PHE A 100 6.86 -24.12 -8.07
N LEU A 101 6.58 -25.36 -7.66
CA LEU A 101 6.52 -25.75 -6.26
C LEU A 101 7.54 -26.85 -5.95
N PRO A 102 8.70 -26.49 -5.37
CA PRO A 102 9.65 -27.47 -4.88
C PRO A 102 9.12 -28.26 -3.68
N TYR A 103 9.41 -29.56 -3.66
CA TYR A 103 9.03 -30.47 -2.58
C TYR A 103 10.08 -31.57 -2.38
N VAL A 104 10.07 -32.17 -1.19
CA VAL A 104 10.94 -33.31 -0.85
C VAL A 104 10.20 -34.61 -1.15
N LYS A 105 10.78 -35.44 -2.01
CA LYS A 105 10.25 -36.76 -2.39
C LYS A 105 10.96 -37.87 -1.63
N GLY A 106 10.18 -38.83 -1.13
CA GLY A 106 10.66 -40.05 -0.48
C GLY A 106 10.14 -40.17 0.95
N ALA A 107 9.66 -41.36 1.32
CA ALA A 107 9.24 -41.65 2.70
C ALA A 107 10.43 -42.09 3.58
N VAL A 108 11.46 -42.68 2.97
CA VAL A 108 12.70 -43.14 3.60
C VAL A 108 13.90 -42.65 2.80
N MET A 109 15.06 -42.58 3.44
CA MET A 109 16.29 -42.12 2.79
C MET A 109 16.68 -43.00 1.58
N PRO A 110 17.29 -42.40 0.54
CA PRO A 110 17.61 -40.98 0.40
C PRO A 110 16.42 -40.12 -0.04
N TYR A 111 16.34 -38.89 0.49
CA TYR A 111 15.35 -37.89 0.08
C TYR A 111 15.82 -37.14 -1.16
N TYR A 112 14.89 -36.83 -2.07
CA TYR A 112 15.17 -36.12 -3.31
C TYR A 112 14.42 -34.81 -3.36
N LEU A 113 15.16 -33.71 -3.58
CA LEU A 113 14.53 -32.44 -3.91
C LEU A 113 13.98 -32.51 -5.34
N THR A 114 12.66 -32.34 -5.48
CA THR A 114 11.94 -32.37 -6.75
C THR A 114 11.13 -31.09 -6.90
N VAL A 115 10.78 -30.72 -8.14
CA VAL A 115 9.92 -29.57 -8.42
C VAL A 115 8.64 -30.05 -9.08
N LEU A 116 7.50 -29.66 -8.52
CA LEU A 116 6.22 -29.72 -9.21
C LEU A 116 6.18 -28.50 -10.15
N ASN A 117 6.23 -28.77 -11.46
CA ASN A 117 6.08 -27.78 -12.51
C ASN A 117 4.80 -28.12 -13.28
N TYR A 118 3.75 -27.33 -13.08
CA TYR A 118 2.41 -27.63 -13.58
C TYR A 118 1.72 -26.35 -14.05
N THR A 119 0.98 -26.45 -15.14
CA THR A 119 0.18 -25.36 -15.71
C THR A 119 -1.31 -25.68 -15.54
N ILE A 120 -2.06 -24.72 -15.01
CA ILE A 120 -3.53 -24.78 -14.92
C ILE A 120 -4.10 -23.81 -15.95
N SER A 121 -4.75 -24.33 -16.97
CA SER A 121 -5.43 -23.52 -17.98
C SER A 121 -6.88 -23.25 -17.56
N ASN A 122 -7.36 -22.02 -17.72
CA ASN A 122 -8.75 -21.61 -17.48
C ASN A 122 -9.31 -22.08 -16.13
N PRO A 123 -8.71 -21.69 -14.99
CA PRO A 123 -9.22 -22.04 -13.67
C PRO A 123 -10.68 -21.60 -13.54
N GLU A 124 -11.54 -22.49 -13.02
CA GLU A 124 -12.99 -22.34 -13.05
C GLU A 124 -13.48 -21.02 -12.41
N GLU A 125 -12.82 -20.56 -11.36
CA GLU A 125 -13.15 -19.33 -10.65
C GLU A 125 -11.86 -18.62 -10.24
N THR A 126 -11.53 -17.49 -10.89
CA THR A 126 -10.52 -16.55 -10.38
C THR A 126 -11.22 -15.39 -9.70
N LEU A 127 -11.26 -15.40 -8.37
CA LEU A 127 -11.79 -14.29 -7.57
C LEU A 127 -10.65 -13.30 -7.29
N LYS A 128 -10.91 -12.02 -7.55
CA LYS A 128 -10.01 -10.91 -7.20
C LYS A 128 -10.75 -9.96 -6.27
N GLU A 129 -10.39 -9.96 -5.00
CA GLU A 129 -11.00 -9.11 -3.99
C GLU A 129 -10.00 -8.07 -3.50
N GLN A 130 -10.42 -6.80 -3.47
CA GLN A 130 -9.61 -5.72 -2.91
C GLN A 130 -10.03 -5.49 -1.46
N SER A 131 -9.07 -5.61 -0.55
CA SER A 131 -9.24 -5.35 0.89
C SER A 131 -8.37 -4.16 1.33
N PRO A 132 -8.58 -3.62 2.54
CA PRO A 132 -7.65 -2.62 3.11
C PRO A 132 -6.20 -3.10 3.24
N ASN A 133 -5.96 -4.41 3.21
CA ASN A 133 -4.64 -5.02 3.32
C ASN A 133 -3.98 -5.32 1.96
N GLY A 134 -4.66 -4.99 0.85
CA GLY A 134 -4.22 -5.28 -0.51
C GLY A 134 -5.17 -6.21 -1.25
N TRP A 135 -4.67 -6.83 -2.31
CA TRP A 135 -5.44 -7.75 -3.15
C TRP A 135 -5.35 -9.19 -2.65
N GLU A 136 -6.49 -9.85 -2.64
CA GLU A 136 -6.62 -11.29 -2.50
C GLU A 136 -7.01 -11.88 -3.85
N VAL A 137 -6.22 -12.85 -4.32
CA VAL A 137 -6.47 -13.58 -5.57
C VAL A 137 -6.62 -15.05 -5.23
N THR A 138 -7.81 -15.58 -5.48
CA THR A 138 -8.16 -16.97 -5.21
C THR A 138 -8.46 -17.66 -6.53
N PHE A 139 -7.94 -18.87 -6.69
CA PHE A 139 -8.18 -19.73 -7.85
C PHE A 139 -8.42 -21.17 -7.40
N VAL A 140 -9.19 -21.91 -8.18
CA VAL A 140 -9.46 -23.33 -7.96
C VAL A 140 -8.65 -24.16 -8.96
N THR A 141 -8.07 -25.25 -8.46
CA THR A 141 -7.16 -26.17 -9.18
C THR A 141 -7.82 -27.50 -9.45
#